data_AF-A0A535UFL9-F1
#
_entry.id   AF-A0A535UFL9-F1
#
_cell.length_a   1.000
_cell.length_b   1.000
_cell.length_c   1.000
_cell.angle_alpha   90.00
_cell.angle_beta   90.00
_cell.angle_gamma   90.00
#
_symmetry.space_group_name_H-M   'P 1'
#
loop_
_entity.id
_entity.type
_entity.pdbx_description
1 polymer ?
#
loop_
_entity_poly.entity_id
_entity_poly.type
_entity_poly.pdbx_seq_one_letter_code
_entity_poly.pdbx_strand_id
1 'polypeptide(L)' 'EMQRVITEPLKASADATYPTSALIASGGISTIDDLQAVAGLGVEGAIIGRALYTGDVVLASAIQEIERGGG' A
#
# COMPACT_ATOMS: atom_id res chain seq x y z
N GLU A 1 3.92 20.16 0.75
CA GLU A 1 3.85 18.95 -0.08
C GLU A 1 3.26 17.83 0.76
N MET A 2 2.29 17.09 0.23
CA MET A 2 1.48 16.13 0.96
C MET A 2 1.96 14.70 0.65
N GLN A 3 3.18 14.36 1.04
CA GLN A 3 3.49 12.94 1.23
C GLN A 3 2.76 12.52 2.50
N ARG A 4 1.62 11.86 2.33
CA ARG A 4 0.85 11.28 3.44
C ARG A 4 1.76 10.32 4.21
N VAL A 5 1.65 10.34 5.53
CA VAL A 5 2.41 9.60 6.58
C VAL A 5 2.32 8.05 6.45
N ILE A 6 1.87 7.52 5.31
CA ILE A 6 1.58 6.09 5.11
C ILE A 6 2.84 5.23 4.88
N THR A 7 3.87 5.77 4.23
CA THR A 7 5.04 4.98 3.80
C THR A 7 6.18 4.96 4.81
N GLU A 8 6.35 6.04 5.59
CA GLU A 8 7.44 6.19 6.57
C GLU A 8 7.51 5.07 7.63
N PRO A 9 6.40 4.72 8.34
CA PRO A 9 6.44 3.63 9.31
C PRO A 9 6.67 2.26 8.66
N LEU A 10 6.20 2.06 7.42
CA LEU A 10 6.43 0.83 6.67
C LEU A 10 7.89 0.67 6.29
N LYS A 11 8.51 1.74 5.78
CA LYS A 11 9.93 1.75 5.43
C LYS A 11 10.82 1.48 6.64
N ALA A 12 10.54 2.13 7.77
CA ALA A 12 11.26 1.88 9.02
C ALA A 12 11.10 0.44 9.51
N SER A 13 9.93 -0.19 9.28
CA SER A 13 9.66 -1.58 9.66
C SER A 13 10.33 -2.58 8.72
N ALA A 14 10.42 -2.28 7.42
CA ALA A 14 11.15 -3.09 6.44
C ALA A 14 12.67 -3.06 6.69
N ASP A 15 13.20 -1.90 7.11
CA ASP A 15 14.61 -1.72 7.46
C ASP A 15 14.97 -2.30 8.85
N ALA A 16 13.97 -2.64 9.69
CA ALA A 16 14.17 -3.23 11.01
C ALA A 16 14.45 -4.74 10.95
N THR A 17 15.08 -5.28 12.01
CA THR A 17 15.70 -6.62 12.17
C THR A 17 14.80 -7.86 11.99
N TYR A 18 13.68 -7.76 11.27
CA TYR A 18 12.81 -8.88 10.89
C TYR A 18 12.80 -9.09 9.36
N PRO A 19 13.95 -9.34 8.72
CA PRO A 19 14.09 -9.40 7.26
C PRO A 19 13.30 -10.52 6.59
N THR A 20 12.74 -11.46 7.36
CA THR A 20 11.95 -12.59 6.86
C THR A 20 10.45 -12.46 7.13
N SER A 21 10.02 -11.38 7.79
CA SER A 21 8.60 -11.19 8.12
C SER A 21 7.87 -10.53 6.96
N ALA A 22 6.76 -11.14 6.57
CA ALA A 22 5.79 -10.55 5.67
C ALA A 22 5.22 -9.25 6.25
N LEU A 23 5.38 -8.13 5.55
CA LEU A 23 4.72 -6.87 5.91
C LEU A 23 3.39 -6.74 5.19
N ILE A 24 2.35 -6.34 5.93
CA ILE A 24 1.05 -5.96 5.37
C ILE A 24 0.79 -4.49 5.71
N ALA A 25 0.49 -3.69 4.70
CA ALA A 25 0.05 -2.31 4.89
C ALA A 25 -1.44 -2.26 5.28
N SER A 26 -1.84 -1.47 6.28
CA SER A 26 -3.25 -1.47 6.74
C SER A 26 -3.84 -0.08 7.03
N GLY A 27 -3.15 1.01 6.73
CA GLY A 27 -3.58 2.35 7.13
C GLY A 27 -3.39 3.41 6.06
N GLY A 28 -4.43 4.20 5.83
CA GLY A 28 -4.33 5.47 5.07
C GLY A 28 -4.37 5.38 3.55
N ILE A 29 -4.55 4.19 2.96
CA ILE A 29 -4.70 4.02 1.52
C ILE A 29 -6.07 4.55 1.08
N SER A 30 -6.06 5.59 0.25
CA SER A 30 -7.26 6.27 -0.22
C SER A 30 -7.25 6.60 -1.72
N THR A 31 -6.13 6.40 -2.40
CA THR A 31 -5.97 6.56 -3.84
C THR A 31 -5.21 5.37 -4.42
N ILE A 32 -5.21 5.27 -5.75
CA ILE A 32 -4.37 4.30 -6.48
C ILE A 32 -2.88 4.62 -6.28
N ASP A 33 -2.51 5.91 -6.27
CA ASP A 33 -1.14 6.35 -6.02
C ASP A 33 -0.64 5.93 -4.62
N ASP A 34 -1.51 6.00 -3.60
CA ASP A 34 -1.18 5.50 -2.26
C ASP A 34 -0.84 4.00 -2.30
N LEU A 35 -1.60 3.22 -3.08
CA LEU A 35 -1.41 1.77 -3.23
C LEU A 35 -0.10 1.43 -3.96
N GLN A 36 0.22 2.15 -5.03
CA GLN A 36 1.49 2.01 -5.76
C GLN A 36 2.69 2.36 -4.87
N ALA A 37 2.59 3.47 -4.11
CA ALA A 37 3.66 3.91 -3.22
C ALA A 37 3.97 2.85 -2.16
N VAL A 38 2.95 2.19 -1.63
CA VAL A 38 3.11 1.15 -0.62
C VAL A 38 3.60 -0.17 -1.23
N ALA A 39 3.14 -0.54 -2.43
CA ALA A 39 3.64 -1.72 -3.15
C ALA A 39 5.16 -1.62 -3.41
N GLY A 40 5.67 -0.42 -3.71
CA GLY A 40 7.10 -0.16 -3.89
C GLY A 40 7.97 -0.34 -2.64
N LEU A 41 7.39 -0.59 -1.46
CA LEU A 41 8.12 -0.82 -0.20
C LEU A 41 8.40 -2.29 0.09
N GLY A 42 8.03 -3.21 -0.79
CA GLY A 42 8.25 -4.65 -0.60
C GLY A 42 7.30 -5.30 0.40
N VAL A 43 6.10 -4.74 0.57
CA VAL A 43 5.02 -5.38 1.35
C VAL A 43 4.45 -6.59 0.61
N GLU A 44 4.00 -7.60 1.36
CA GLU A 44 3.30 -8.76 0.79
C GLU A 44 1.87 -8.40 0.37
N GLY A 45 1.25 -7.45 1.06
CA GLY A 45 -0.10 -7.04 0.76
C GLY A 45 -0.51 -5.73 1.39
N ALA A 46 -1.70 -5.28 1.03
CA ALA A 46 -2.32 -4.06 1.53
C ALA A 46 -3.80 -4.28 1.86
N ILE A 47 -4.26 -3.69 2.97
CA ILE A 47 -5.65 -3.69 3.42
C ILE A 47 -6.23 -2.31 3.13
N ILE A 48 -7.29 -2.29 2.31
CA ILE A 48 -8.01 -1.07 1.98
C ILE A 48 -9.39 -1.14 2.65
N GLY A 49 -9.64 -0.20 3.55
CA GLY A 49 -10.91 -0.10 4.28
C GLY A 49 -11.87 0.88 3.63
N ARG A 50 -12.15 1.99 4.33
CA ARG A 50 -13.14 3.02 3.98
C ARG A 50 -13.14 3.42 2.50
N ALA A 51 -11.97 3.56 1.87
CA ALA A 51 -11.85 4.00 0.48
C ALA A 51 -12.56 3.08 -0.54
N LEU A 52 -12.68 1.78 -0.24
CA LEU A 52 -13.50 0.85 -1.05
C LEU A 52 -14.99 1.12 -0.87
N TYR A 53 -15.42 1.44 0.35
CA TYR A 53 -16.83 1.67 0.68
C TYR A 53 -17.33 3.05 0.19
N THR A 54 -16.46 4.05 0.15
CA THR A 54 -16.78 5.40 -0.34
C THR A 54 -16.62 5.55 -1.85
N GLY A 55 -16.01 4.58 -2.52
CA GLY A 55 -15.76 4.61 -3.96
C GLY A 55 -14.55 5.46 -4.37
N ASP A 56 -13.75 5.94 -3.40
CA ASP A 56 -12.49 6.64 -3.67
C ASP A 56 -11.46 5.70 -4.33
N VAL A 57 -11.57 4.40 -4.04
CA VAL A 57 -10.83 3.33 -4.70
C VAL A 57 -11.82 2.28 -5.21
N VAL A 58 -11.73 1.97 -6.51
CA VAL A 58 -12.48 0.87 -7.12
C VAL A 58 -11.62 -0.39 -7.08
N LEU A 59 -12.10 -1.46 -6.43
CA LEU A 59 -11.34 -2.69 -6.22
C LEU A 59 -10.79 -3.29 -7.53
N ALA A 60 -11.61 -3.37 -8.57
CA ALA A 60 -11.20 -3.92 -9.86
C ALA A 60 -10.04 -3.10 -10.48
N SER A 61 -10.13 -1.77 -10.43
CA SER A 61 -9.08 -0.87 -10.92
C SER A 61 -7.79 -1.00 -10.09
N ALA A 62 -7.92 -1.15 -8.77
CA ALA A 62 -6.78 -1.34 -7.87
C ALA A 62 -6.03 -2.64 -8.15
N ILE A 63 -6.76 -3.75 -8.34
CA ILE A 63 -6.17 -5.05 -8.72
C ILE A 63 -5.47 -4.94 -10.08
N GLN A 64 -6.17 -4.40 -11.08
CA GLN A 64 -5.62 -4.25 -12.43
C GLN A 64 -4.35 -3.40 -12.46
N GLU A 65 -4.30 -2.33 -11.68
CA GLU A 65 -3.13 -1.46 -11.60
C GLU A 65 -1.91 -2.20 -11.02
N ILE A 66 -2.11 -2.93 -9.92
CA ILE A 66 -1.01 -3.64 -9.25
C ILE A 66 -0.53 -4.84 -10.05
N GLU A 67 -1.43 -5.58 -10.71
CA GLU A 67 -1.04 -6.68 -11.61
C GLU A 67 -0.23 -6.19 -12.82
N ARG A 68 -0.47 -4.97 -13.32
CA ARG A 68 0.32 -4.37 -14.41
C ARG A 68 1.71 -3.92 -13.96
N GLY A 69 1.88 -3.59 -12.69
CA GLY A 69 3.15 -3.12 -12.11
C GLY A 69 4.06 -4.23 -11.55
N GLY A 70 3.55 -5.44 -11.36
CA GLY A 70 4.30 -6.61 -10.87
C GLY A 70 5.07 -7.32 -12.00
N GLY A 71 6.23 -6.79 -12.36
CA GLY A 71 7.22 -7.41 -13.25
C GLY A 71 8.55 -7.63 -12.55
#